data_AF-L1IL79-F1
#
_entry.id   AF-L1IL79-F1
#
_cell.length_a   1.000
_cell.length_b   1.000
_cell.length_c   1.000
_cell.angle_alpha   90.00
_cell.angle_beta   90.00
_cell.angle_gamma   90.00
#
_symmetry.space_group_name_H-M   'P 1'
#
loop_
_entity.id
_entity.type
_entity.pdbx_description
1 polymer ?
#
loop_
_entity_poly.entity_id
_entity_poly.type
_entity_poly.pdbx_seq_one_letter_code
_entity_poly.pdbx_strand_id
1 'polypeptide(L)'
;MLRAAATVACIASAAAFSTPALSGLRMSMDRRDVIKAGSAAAAVAPFVGAKAAGAASKTMPADGYAPVITVFDHRGCTRAPKEYNGPKSNDMEDGMLVKVESIKCKVTESYAASLLQEQLGYINDKA
;
A
#
# COMPACT_ATOMS: atom_id res chain seq x y z
N MET A 1 -44.63 -4.53 -9.28
CA MET A 1 -43.84 -4.67 -8.03
C MET A 1 -42.33 -4.57 -8.21
N LEU A 2 -41.76 -4.67 -9.42
CA LEU A 2 -40.31 -4.56 -9.64
C LEU A 2 -39.77 -3.13 -9.78
N ARG A 3 -40.63 -2.13 -10.00
CA ARG A 3 -40.24 -0.72 -10.18
C ARG A 3 -40.09 0.09 -8.88
N ALA A 4 -40.63 -0.42 -7.77
CA ALA A 4 -40.53 0.23 -6.45
C ALA A 4 -39.24 -0.13 -5.69
N ALA A 5 -38.56 -1.22 -6.08
CA ALA A 5 -37.30 -1.64 -5.45
C ALA A 5 -36.09 -0.81 -5.91
N ALA A 6 -36.16 -0.25 -7.13
CA ALA A 6 -35.06 0.53 -7.70
C ALA A 6 -34.94 1.95 -7.08
N THR A 7 -36.02 2.52 -6.55
CA THR A 7 -36.00 3.86 -5.94
C THR A 7 -35.49 3.87 -4.51
N VAL A 8 -35.54 2.75 -3.79
CA VAL A 8 -34.96 2.63 -2.43
C VAL A 8 -33.43 2.50 -2.47
N ALA A 9 -32.88 1.87 -3.52
CA ALA A 9 -31.44 1.70 -3.67
C ALA A 9 -30.71 3.04 -4.00
N CYS A 10 -31.34 3.93 -4.76
CA CYS A 10 -30.73 5.22 -5.12
C CYS A 10 -30.78 6.26 -3.98
N ILE A 11 -31.68 6.12 -3.01
CA ILE A 11 -31.72 6.97 -1.81
C ILE A 11 -30.67 6.50 -0.77
N ALA A 12 -30.32 5.20 -0.77
CA ALA A 12 -29.24 4.68 0.07
C ALA A 12 -27.84 5.22 -0.32
N SER A 13 -27.62 5.56 -1.59
CA SER A 13 -26.34 6.17 -2.04
C SER A 13 -26.10 7.58 -1.51
N ALA A 14 -27.13 8.29 -1.04
CA ALA A 14 -26.95 9.60 -0.40
C ALA A 14 -26.59 9.52 1.09
N ALA A 15 -26.80 8.39 1.76
CA ALA A 15 -26.42 8.17 3.16
C ALA A 15 -24.97 7.64 3.33
N ALA A 16 -24.33 7.21 2.24
CA ALA A 16 -22.91 6.82 2.26
C ALA A 16 -21.96 8.03 2.08
N PHE A 17 -22.43 9.12 1.46
CA PHE A 17 -21.68 10.39 1.35
C PHE A 17 -22.28 11.56 2.13
N SER A 18 -23.48 11.40 2.70
CA SER A 18 -23.87 12.15 3.90
C SER A 18 -23.83 11.20 5.09
N THR A 19 -22.68 11.17 5.77
CA THR A 19 -22.67 10.91 7.20
C THR A 19 -22.80 12.24 7.94
N PRO A 20 -24.02 12.73 8.26
CA PRO A 20 -24.17 13.58 9.44
C PRO A 20 -23.69 12.86 10.70
N ALA A 21 -23.67 11.51 10.70
CA ALA A 21 -23.27 10.71 11.85
C ALA A 21 -21.75 10.70 12.17
N LEU A 22 -20.88 11.20 11.29
CA LEU A 22 -19.46 11.41 11.63
C LEU A 22 -19.00 12.88 11.51
N SER A 23 -19.79 13.72 10.84
CA SER A 23 -19.53 15.17 10.80
C SER A 23 -20.12 15.93 11.99
N GLY A 24 -21.15 15.39 12.66
CA GLY A 24 -21.89 16.03 13.76
C GLY A 24 -21.51 15.59 15.19
N LEU A 25 -20.65 14.58 15.38
CA LEU A 25 -20.21 14.14 16.73
C LEU A 25 -19.00 14.94 17.28
N ARG A 26 -18.88 16.18 16.84
CA ARG A 26 -17.96 17.20 17.32
C ARG A 26 -18.85 18.43 17.49
N MET A 27 -19.31 18.77 18.70
CA MET A 27 -18.52 19.52 19.69
C MET A 27 -19.16 19.49 21.11
N SER A 28 -19.82 18.41 21.55
CA SER A 28 -20.50 18.44 22.87
C SER A 28 -20.62 17.12 23.65
N MET A 29 -19.97 16.02 23.24
CA MET A 29 -20.02 14.77 24.00
C MET A 29 -18.70 14.52 24.74
N ASP A 30 -18.79 14.43 26.07
CA ASP A 30 -17.68 14.13 26.97
C ASP A 30 -17.14 12.72 26.70
N ARG A 31 -15.82 12.54 26.83
CA ARG A 31 -15.10 11.27 26.55
C ARG A 31 -15.69 10.05 27.28
N ARG A 32 -16.45 10.25 28.36
CA ARG A 32 -17.11 9.19 29.13
C ARG A 32 -18.37 8.63 28.48
N ASP A 33 -19.09 9.41 27.67
CA ASP A 33 -20.30 8.92 26.98
C ASP A 33 -19.96 8.04 25.77
N VAL A 34 -18.81 8.30 25.13
CA VAL A 34 -18.24 7.44 24.08
C VAL A 34 -17.89 6.05 24.62
N ILE A 35 -17.35 5.98 25.85
CA ILE A 35 -17.02 4.69 26.50
C ILE A 35 -18.30 3.93 26.88
N LYS A 36 -19.35 4.62 27.35
CA LYS A 36 -20.65 3.98 27.63
C LYS A 36 -21.30 3.42 26.37
N ALA A 37 -21.31 4.18 25.27
CA ALA A 37 -21.82 3.70 23.99
C ALA A 37 -20.99 2.52 23.43
N GLY A 38 -19.67 2.56 23.60
CA GLY A 38 -18.77 1.45 23.24
C GLY A 38 -18.99 0.18 24.07
N SER A 39 -19.31 0.32 25.36
CA SER A 39 -19.59 -0.82 26.25
C SER A 39 -20.91 -1.54 25.92
N ALA A 40 -21.90 -0.83 25.37
CA ALA A 40 -23.15 -1.44 24.92
C ALA A 40 -22.96 -2.25 23.62
N ALA A 41 -22.02 -1.84 22.76
CA ALA A 41 -21.65 -2.60 21.56
C ALA A 41 -20.81 -3.85 21.87
N ALA A 42 -20.12 -3.88 23.01
CA ALA A 42 -19.34 -5.04 23.45
C ALA A 42 -20.22 -6.23 23.89
N ALA A 43 -21.46 -5.99 24.34
CA ALA A 43 -22.39 -7.04 24.77
C ALA A 43 -22.92 -7.91 23.60
N VAL A 44 -22.73 -7.47 22.35
CA VAL A 44 -23.12 -8.19 21.13
C VAL A 44 -21.92 -8.66 20.30
N ALA A 45 -20.70 -8.42 20.80
CA ALA A 45 -19.46 -8.68 20.08
C ALA A 45 -19.01 -10.15 19.94
N PRO A 46 -19.53 -11.19 20.64
CA PRO A 46 -19.01 -12.55 20.41
C PRO A 46 -19.37 -13.12 19.03
N PHE A 47 -20.33 -12.53 18.31
CA PHE A 47 -20.82 -13.03 17.02
C PHE A 47 -20.37 -12.23 15.80
N VAL A 48 -19.72 -11.09 16.00
CA VAL A 48 -19.10 -10.34 14.90
C VAL A 48 -17.61 -10.62 14.97
N GLY A 49 -17.19 -11.70 14.30
CA GLY A 49 -15.78 -11.99 14.13
C GLY A 49 -15.09 -10.73 13.61
N ALA A 50 -14.20 -10.17 14.43
CA ALA A 50 -13.31 -9.08 14.02
C ALA A 50 -12.38 -9.65 12.96
N LYS A 51 -12.86 -9.73 11.72
CA LYS A 51 -12.02 -9.97 10.55
C LYS A 51 -11.09 -8.77 10.52
N ALA A 52 -9.84 -8.99 10.94
CA ALA A 52 -8.78 -8.02 10.71
C ALA A 52 -8.92 -7.55 9.27
N ALA A 53 -8.97 -6.23 9.07
CA ALA A 53 -8.94 -5.65 7.75
C ALA A 53 -7.59 -6.03 7.13
N GLY A 54 -7.54 -7.21 6.52
CA GLY A 54 -6.43 -7.64 5.69
C GLY A 54 -6.37 -6.64 4.58
N ALA A 55 -5.39 -5.73 4.65
CA ALA A 55 -5.07 -4.75 3.63
C ALA A 55 -4.47 -5.42 2.38
N ALA A 56 -5.04 -6.55 1.97
CA ALA A 56 -4.93 -7.02 0.60
C ALA A 56 -5.79 -6.07 -0.23
N SER A 57 -5.24 -4.90 -0.55
CA SER A 57 -5.82 -4.06 -1.57
C SER A 57 -5.92 -4.90 -2.83
N LYS A 58 -7.13 -5.06 -3.39
CA LYS A 58 -7.33 -5.75 -4.69
C LYS A 58 -6.46 -5.19 -5.82
N THR A 59 -5.86 -4.01 -5.63
CA THR A 59 -4.96 -3.34 -6.56
C THR A 59 -3.47 -3.59 -6.33
N MET A 60 -3.06 -4.17 -5.19
CA MET A 60 -1.65 -4.50 -4.89
C MET A 60 -1.49 -6.02 -4.83
N PRO A 61 -0.91 -6.67 -5.85
CA PRO A 61 -0.66 -8.11 -5.80
C PRO A 61 0.28 -8.42 -4.62
N ALA A 62 -0.11 -9.37 -3.78
CA ALA A 62 0.62 -9.74 -2.55
C ALA A 62 1.86 -10.63 -2.82
N ASP A 63 2.41 -10.58 -4.03
CA ASP A 63 3.42 -11.53 -4.50
C ASP A 63 4.87 -11.02 -4.36
N GLY A 64 5.04 -9.80 -3.83
CA GLY A 64 6.34 -9.20 -3.53
C GLY A 64 7.15 -8.82 -4.77
N TYR A 65 6.49 -8.53 -5.90
CA TYR A 65 7.14 -8.03 -7.11
C TYR A 65 7.27 -6.51 -7.09
N ALA A 66 8.40 -6.01 -7.60
CA ALA A 66 8.62 -4.59 -7.83
C ALA A 66 9.33 -4.34 -9.17
N PRO A 67 9.11 -3.18 -9.81
CA PRO A 67 9.90 -2.78 -10.97
C PRO A 67 11.32 -2.43 -10.53
N VAL A 68 12.29 -3.27 -10.90
CA VAL A 68 13.71 -2.98 -10.74
C VAL A 68 14.17 -2.21 -11.96
N ILE A 69 14.59 -0.97 -11.71
CA ILE A 69 15.04 -0.04 -12.74
C ILE A 69 16.56 0.00 -12.69
N THR A 70 17.20 -0.29 -13.82
CA THR A 70 18.65 -0.12 -14.01
C THR A 70 18.88 0.93 -15.08
N VAL A 71 19.54 2.02 -14.69
CA VAL A 71 19.90 3.11 -15.59
C VAL A 71 21.34 2.90 -16.03
N PHE A 72 21.54 2.70 -17.34
CA PHE A 72 22.84 2.55 -17.97
C PHE A 72 23.19 3.84 -18.70
N ASP A 73 24.06 4.64 -18.12
CA ASP A 73 24.76 5.71 -18.83
C ASP A 73 26.14 5.18 -19.23
N HIS A 74 26.25 4.64 -20.44
CA HIS A 74 27.44 3.97 -20.94
C HIS A 74 28.19 4.82 -21.98
N ARG A 75 28.04 6.15 -21.94
CA ARG A 75 28.80 7.05 -22.82
C ARG A 75 30.30 6.86 -22.58
N GLY A 76 31.04 6.56 -23.66
CA GLY A 76 32.49 6.27 -23.60
C GLY A 76 32.87 4.84 -23.19
N CYS A 77 31.89 3.95 -22.93
CA CYS A 77 32.16 2.55 -22.68
C CYS A 77 32.60 1.83 -23.97
N THR A 78 33.65 1.02 -23.90
CA THR A 78 34.17 0.27 -25.06
C THR A 78 33.27 -0.91 -25.47
N ARG A 79 32.37 -1.32 -24.58
CA ARG A 79 31.43 -2.42 -24.81
C ARG A 79 30.25 -1.93 -25.66
N ALA A 80 30.07 -2.53 -26.83
CA ALA A 80 28.98 -2.17 -27.75
C ALA A 80 27.57 -2.45 -27.18
N PRO A 81 26.61 -1.51 -27.29
CA PRO A 81 25.19 -1.75 -26.96
C PRO A 81 24.60 -2.87 -27.83
N LYS A 82 23.82 -3.78 -27.22
CA LYS A 82 23.19 -4.90 -27.96
C LYS A 82 21.80 -5.32 -27.47
N GLU A 83 21.38 -4.88 -26.28
CA GLU A 83 20.13 -5.31 -25.65
C GLU A 83 18.90 -4.61 -26.23
N TYR A 84 19.02 -3.33 -26.57
CA TYR A 84 17.95 -2.57 -27.21
C TYR A 84 18.00 -2.78 -28.72
N ASN A 85 16.92 -3.35 -29.26
CA ASN A 85 16.77 -3.67 -30.69
C ASN A 85 15.85 -2.70 -31.43
N GLY A 86 15.50 -1.57 -30.81
CA GLY A 86 14.66 -0.55 -31.43
C GLY A 86 15.48 0.42 -32.31
N PRO A 87 14.81 1.43 -32.89
CA PRO A 87 15.46 2.44 -33.72
C PRO A 87 16.51 3.21 -32.94
N LYS A 88 17.65 3.47 -33.57
CA LYS A 88 18.69 4.34 -33.04
C LYS A 88 18.26 5.80 -33.05
N SER A 89 18.70 6.56 -32.05
CA SER A 89 18.56 8.01 -32.05
C SER A 89 19.60 8.68 -32.96
N ASN A 90 20.76 8.02 -33.17
CA ASN A 90 21.95 8.56 -33.84
C ASN A 90 22.58 9.76 -33.11
N ASP A 91 22.41 9.81 -31.79
CA ASP A 91 23.02 10.80 -30.91
C ASP A 91 23.57 10.14 -29.62
N MET A 92 23.72 10.92 -28.56
CA MET A 92 24.25 10.45 -27.28
C MET A 92 23.38 9.37 -26.63
N GLU A 93 22.08 9.28 -26.95
CA GLU A 93 21.15 8.31 -26.38
C GLU A 93 21.45 6.87 -26.83
N ASP A 94 22.11 6.67 -27.97
CA ASP A 94 22.54 5.32 -28.39
C ASP A 94 23.58 4.70 -27.43
N GLY A 95 24.25 5.54 -26.62
CA GLY A 95 25.15 5.13 -25.55
C GLY A 95 24.47 4.97 -24.18
N MET A 96 23.15 5.12 -24.10
CA MET A 96 22.38 5.10 -22.85
C MET A 96 21.19 4.15 -22.95
N LEU A 97 20.77 3.56 -21.82
CA LEU A 97 19.66 2.60 -21.78
C LEU A 97 19.01 2.57 -20.41
N VAL A 98 17.69 2.41 -20.35
CA VAL A 98 16.96 2.10 -19.12
C VAL A 98 16.38 0.71 -19.23
N LYS A 99 16.79 -0.20 -18.34
CA LYS A 99 16.19 -1.52 -18.19
C LYS A 99 15.17 -1.46 -17.07
N VAL A 100 13.96 -1.95 -17.33
CA VAL A 100 12.91 -2.14 -16.33
C VAL A 100 12.51 -3.60 -16.34
N GLU A 101 12.60 -4.26 -15.19
CA GLU A 101 12.24 -5.67 -15.02
C GLU A 101 11.36 -5.83 -13.79
N SER A 102 10.27 -6.60 -13.90
CA SER A 102 9.46 -6.97 -12.74
C SER A 102 10.10 -8.16 -12.03
N ILE A 103 10.74 -7.91 -10.89
CA ILE A 103 11.49 -8.92 -10.14
C ILE A 103 10.80 -9.14 -8.79
N LYS A 104 10.73 -10.40 -8.36
CA LYS A 104 10.29 -10.74 -7.00
C LYS A 104 11.37 -10.32 -6.00
N CYS A 105 11.06 -9.36 -5.15
CA CYS A 105 11.95 -8.89 -4.08
C CYS A 105 12.16 -10.03 -3.08
N LYS A 106 13.42 -10.45 -2.93
CA LYS A 106 13.84 -11.46 -1.96
C LYS A 106 14.87 -10.83 -1.04
N VAL A 107 14.76 -11.11 0.25
CA VAL A 107 15.77 -10.75 1.26
C VAL A 107 16.39 -12.06 1.75
N THR A 108 17.72 -12.13 1.79
CA THR A 108 18.41 -13.31 2.31
C THR A 108 18.43 -13.27 3.84
N GLU A 109 18.40 -14.43 4.48
CA GLU A 109 18.49 -14.52 5.95
C GLU A 109 19.80 -13.94 6.48
N SER A 110 20.90 -14.09 5.73
CA SER A 110 22.19 -13.50 6.08
C SER A 110 22.15 -11.97 6.16
N TYR A 111 21.46 -11.32 5.22
CA TYR A 111 21.30 -9.86 5.22
C TYR A 111 20.36 -9.39 6.33
N ALA A 112 19.31 -10.17 6.62
CA ALA A 112 18.43 -9.89 7.76
C ALA A 112 19.18 -10.00 9.10
N ALA A 113 20.04 -11.01 9.27
CA ALA A 113 20.85 -11.19 10.47
C ALA A 113 21.87 -10.05 10.67
N SER A 114 22.51 -9.58 9.59
CA SER A 114 23.45 -8.45 9.69
C SER A 114 22.76 -7.15 10.09
N LEU A 115 21.56 -6.88 9.56
CA LEU A 115 20.78 -5.71 9.96
C LEU A 115 20.31 -5.79 11.42
N LEU A 116 19.92 -6.97 11.89
CA LEU A 116 19.58 -7.17 13.30
C LEU A 116 20.77 -6.86 14.20
N GLN A 117 21.97 -7.35 13.86
CA GLN A 117 23.19 -7.08 14.61
C GLN A 117 23.53 -5.59 14.64
N GLU A 118 23.44 -4.91 13.49
CA GLU A 118 23.66 -3.46 13.39
C GLU A 118 22.67 -2.67 14.25
N GLN A 119 21.37 -2.98 14.16
CA GLN A 119 20.33 -2.30 14.93
C GLN A 119 20.50 -2.51 16.45
N LEU A 120 20.86 -3.72 16.87
CA LEU A 120 21.08 -4.01 18.28
C LEU A 120 22.29 -3.23 18.84
N GLY A 121 23.34 -3.07 18.03
CA GLY A 121 24.47 -2.21 18.35
C GLY A 121 24.06 -0.75 18.56
N TYR A 122 23.30 -0.18 17.62
CA TYR A 122 22.81 1.21 17.73
C TYR A 122 21.89 1.45 18.93
N ILE A 123 21.05 0.48 19.30
CA ILE A 123 20.14 0.60 20.44
C ILE A 123 20.93 0.61 21.75
N ASN A 124 21.96 -0.23 21.87
CA ASN A 124 22.77 -0.34 23.09
C ASN A 124 23.70 0.87 23.30
N ASP A 125 24.17 1.51 22.23
CA ASP A 125 25.01 2.72 22.31
C ASP A 125 24.21 4.00 22.66
N LYS A 126 22.87 3.93 22.59
CA LYS A 126 21.95 5.07 22.79
C LYS A 126 21.11 4.94 24.07
N ALA A 127 21.28 3.86 24.82
CA ALA A 127 20.60 3.59 26.10
C ALA A 127 21.53 3.94 27.28
#